data_AF-A0A920VIV8-F1
#
_entry.id   AF-A0A920VIV8-F1
#
_cell.length_a   1.000
_cell.length_b   1.000
_cell.length_c   1.000
_cell.angle_alpha   90.00
_cell.angle_beta   90.00
_cell.angle_gamma   90.00
#
_symmetry.space_group_name_H-M   'P 1'
#
loop_
_entity.id
_entity.type
_entity.pdbx_description
1 polymer ?
#
loop_
_entity_poly.entity_id
_entity_poly.type
_entity_poly.pdbx_seq_one_letter_code
_entity_poly.pdbx_strand_id
1 'polypeptide(L)'
;MARSRCFLGYMNSNWEQHFDIPIGPDNYFAFTDPQGLDDLEQDAYQASVADQGQPTHFYPRRNPFLFTITVPGDFGSKELVWTLKTNGETHRAFASLAPDYRIDPQVISTEVGGNFGSLSDALRTNIPPELKVEGGETRRIAVGKPLTLIAFASDPDNLPARRARGGSPSTLDQLYRPPSSIVAISGPGLRLSWIVYRGPVRNVGFEPEQMKTWTDTRVYANSPWSPPWIIPGNSRRWKMGH
;
A
#
# COMPACT_ATOMS: atom_id res chain seq x y z
N MET A 1 17.65 -21.18 3.58
CA MET A 1 16.76 -20.90 4.72
C MET A 1 15.66 -19.96 4.24
N ALA A 2 14.39 -20.26 4.53
CA ALA A 2 13.29 -19.33 4.24
C ALA A 2 13.46 -18.07 5.10
N ARG A 3 13.37 -16.89 4.49
CA ARG A 3 13.44 -15.62 5.21
C ARG A 3 12.02 -15.14 5.53
N SER A 4 11.74 -14.85 6.79
CA SER A 4 10.44 -14.32 7.23
C SER A 4 10.28 -12.85 6.82
N ARG A 5 9.05 -12.43 6.55
CA ARG A 5 8.71 -11.05 6.18
C ARG A 5 7.61 -10.51 7.07
N CYS A 6 7.77 -9.27 7.49
CA CYS A 6 6.73 -8.49 8.15
C CYS A 6 6.06 -7.59 7.11
N PHE A 7 4.72 -7.56 7.10
CA PHE A 7 3.96 -6.66 6.23
C PHE A 7 3.62 -5.39 6.99
N LEU A 8 3.88 -4.25 6.37
CA LEU A 8 3.68 -2.94 6.98
C LEU A 8 2.74 -2.09 6.13
N GLY A 9 1.97 -1.26 6.81
CA GLY A 9 1.06 -0.29 6.23
C GLY A 9 0.75 0.79 7.25
N TYR A 10 -0.03 1.79 6.87
CA TYR A 10 -0.41 2.87 7.77
C TYR A 10 -1.82 3.37 7.49
N MET A 11 -2.33 4.17 8.42
CA MET A 11 -3.54 4.95 8.26
C MET A 11 -3.22 6.41 8.47
N ASN A 12 -3.38 7.22 7.43
CA ASN A 12 -3.44 8.67 7.55
C ASN A 12 -4.91 9.08 7.73
N SER A 13 -5.27 9.59 8.91
CA SER A 13 -6.66 9.93 9.23
C SER A 13 -7.23 11.06 8.34
N ASN A 14 -6.36 11.85 7.69
CA ASN A 14 -6.77 12.92 6.79
C ASN A 14 -7.34 12.39 5.47
N TRP A 15 -8.16 13.23 4.82
CA TRP A 15 -8.76 12.95 3.51
C TRP A 15 -7.98 13.53 2.32
N GLU A 16 -7.21 14.59 2.57
CA GLU A 16 -6.53 15.37 1.54
C GLU A 16 -5.07 15.65 1.87
N GLN A 17 -4.70 15.74 3.15
CA GLN A 17 -3.32 16.02 3.53
C GLN A 17 -2.41 14.83 3.26
N HIS A 18 -1.33 15.09 2.54
CA HIS A 18 -0.19 14.19 2.39
C HIS A 18 0.94 14.66 3.32
N PHE A 19 1.85 13.75 3.68
CA PHE A 19 3.08 14.09 4.39
C PHE A 19 4.32 13.67 3.60
N ASP A 20 5.35 14.50 3.63
CA ASP A 20 6.70 14.15 3.20
C ASP A 20 7.59 14.12 4.46
N ILE A 21 7.91 12.92 4.95
CA ILE A 21 8.69 12.73 6.19
C ILE A 21 9.97 11.95 5.83
N PRO A 22 11.14 12.62 5.78
CA PRO A 22 12.38 11.96 5.41
C PRO A 22 12.77 10.92 6.47
N ILE A 23 13.55 9.91 6.05
CA ILE A 23 14.15 8.97 7.00
C ILE A 23 15.01 9.76 7.99
N GLY A 24 14.76 9.55 9.28
CA GLY A 24 15.37 10.37 10.33
C GLY A 24 14.70 10.15 11.68
N PRO A 25 14.97 11.02 12.66
CA PRO A 25 14.39 10.92 14.01
C PRO A 25 12.85 10.93 14.08
N ASP A 26 12.20 11.36 12.99
CA ASP A 26 10.73 11.43 12.86
C ASP A 26 10.14 10.33 11.96
N ASN A 27 10.97 9.49 11.33
CA ASN A 27 10.54 8.35 10.51
C ASN A 27 11.66 7.31 10.47
N TYR A 28 11.58 6.29 11.32
CA TYR A 28 12.63 5.29 11.45
C TYR A 28 12.12 3.93 11.93
N PHE A 29 12.89 2.91 11.60
CA PHE A 29 12.77 1.58 12.20
C PHE A 29 13.80 1.35 13.30
N ALA A 30 13.41 0.59 14.31
CA ALA A 30 14.27 0.05 15.36
C ALA A 30 13.98 -1.43 15.58
N PHE A 31 15.02 -2.18 15.96
CA PHE A 31 14.89 -3.56 16.44
C PHE A 31 14.98 -3.55 17.97
N THR A 32 14.01 -4.15 18.65
CA THR A 32 13.92 -4.14 20.10
C THR A 32 13.62 -5.53 20.63
N ASP A 33 13.85 -5.73 21.92
CA ASP A 33 13.19 -6.84 22.62
C ASP A 33 11.69 -6.51 22.78
N PRO A 34 10.82 -7.50 23.04
CA PRO A 34 9.39 -7.28 23.24
C PRO A 34 9.11 -6.14 24.22
N GLN A 35 8.15 -5.29 23.88
CA GLN A 35 7.70 -4.15 24.70
C GLN A 35 8.78 -3.09 24.94
N GLY A 36 9.92 -3.18 24.23
CA GLY A 36 11.04 -2.26 24.41
C GLY A 36 10.77 -0.81 23.97
N LEU A 37 9.64 -0.57 23.30
CA LEU A 37 9.17 0.73 22.85
C LEU A 37 7.65 0.91 23.05
N ASP A 38 7.09 0.29 24.09
CA ASP A 38 5.68 0.53 24.46
C ASP A 38 5.49 1.94 25.04
N ASP A 39 6.49 2.47 25.73
CA ASP A 39 6.53 3.87 26.18
C ASP A 39 6.84 4.80 25.02
N LEU A 40 5.88 5.64 24.63
CA LEU A 40 6.00 6.59 23.51
C LEU A 40 7.04 7.69 23.76
N GLU A 41 7.42 7.95 25.01
CA GLU A 41 8.46 8.94 25.36
C GLU A 41 9.87 8.42 25.10
N GLN A 42 10.06 7.10 25.05
CA GLN A 42 11.36 6.49 24.83
C GLN A 42 11.77 6.57 23.35
N ASP A 43 12.88 7.22 23.01
CA ASP A 43 13.43 7.21 21.65
C ASP A 43 14.39 6.02 21.43
N ALA A 44 14.51 5.56 20.19
CA ALA A 44 15.44 4.51 19.77
C ALA A 44 16.02 4.76 18.37
N TYR A 45 16.02 6.01 17.89
CA TYR A 45 16.54 6.35 16.57
C TYR A 45 18.01 5.96 16.44
N GLN A 46 18.29 5.13 15.44
CA GLN A 46 19.64 4.75 15.03
C GLN A 46 19.76 4.82 13.52
N ALA A 47 20.55 5.76 13.02
CA ALA A 47 20.67 6.03 11.58
C ALA A 47 21.09 4.80 10.75
N SER A 48 21.90 3.90 11.32
CA SER A 48 22.40 2.70 10.65
C SER A 48 21.33 1.68 10.30
N VAL A 49 20.20 1.68 11.01
CA VAL A 49 19.09 0.73 10.81
C VAL A 49 17.77 1.41 10.42
N ALA A 50 17.69 2.75 10.48
CA ALA A 50 16.44 3.49 10.34
C ALA A 50 15.69 3.30 9.02
N ASP A 51 16.39 3.11 7.90
CA ASP A 51 15.79 3.13 6.56
C ASP A 51 14.82 1.93 6.33
N GLN A 52 15.29 0.70 6.52
CA GLN A 52 14.59 -0.58 6.24
C GLN A 52 13.71 -0.62 4.96
N GLY A 53 13.93 0.26 3.99
CA GLY A 53 13.08 0.37 2.81
C GLY A 53 11.74 1.08 3.03
N GLN A 54 11.51 1.81 4.12
CA GLN A 54 10.26 2.52 4.45
C GLN A 54 9.87 3.66 3.47
N PRO A 55 8.59 4.05 3.37
CA PRO A 55 8.20 5.22 2.57
C PRO A 55 8.67 6.53 3.23
N THR A 56 8.84 7.57 2.42
CA THR A 56 8.97 8.95 2.93
C THR A 56 7.84 9.85 2.45
N HIS A 57 6.95 9.35 1.61
CA HIS A 57 5.73 10.03 1.20
C HIS A 57 4.51 9.26 1.69
N PHE A 58 3.62 9.95 2.40
CA PHE A 58 2.45 9.38 3.06
C PHE A 58 1.18 9.95 2.45
N TYR A 59 0.48 9.10 1.71
CA TYR A 59 -0.81 9.38 1.12
C TYR A 59 -1.93 9.45 2.18
N PRO A 60 -3.08 10.06 1.87
CA PRO A 60 -4.26 10.02 2.72
C PRO A 60 -4.76 8.60 2.98
N ARG A 61 -5.60 8.46 4.01
CA ARG A 61 -6.36 7.24 4.33
C ARG A 61 -5.48 6.00 4.54
N ARG A 62 -6.10 4.82 4.41
CA ARG A 62 -5.49 3.54 4.69
C ARG A 62 -4.64 3.10 3.51
N ASN A 63 -3.39 2.73 3.81
CA ASN A 63 -2.42 2.15 2.88
C ASN A 63 -1.98 0.79 3.44
N PRO A 64 -2.83 -0.25 3.32
CA PRO A 64 -2.56 -1.58 3.88
C PRO A 64 -1.49 -2.31 3.05
N PHE A 65 -0.62 -3.07 3.73
CA PHE A 65 0.40 -3.93 3.09
C PHE A 65 1.28 -3.22 2.05
N LEU A 66 1.59 -1.94 2.27
CA LEU A 66 2.32 -1.10 1.33
C LEU A 66 3.74 -1.61 1.02
N PHE A 67 4.41 -2.20 2.02
CA PHE A 67 5.75 -2.75 1.87
C PHE A 67 6.00 -3.90 2.84
N THR A 68 7.10 -4.61 2.64
CA THR A 68 7.54 -5.69 3.53
C THR A 68 8.98 -5.51 3.95
N ILE A 69 9.28 -5.84 5.20
CA ILE A 69 10.65 -5.92 5.70
C ILE A 69 11.01 -7.39 5.90
N THR A 70 12.15 -7.80 5.35
CA THR A 70 12.71 -9.12 5.61
C THR A 70 13.52 -9.06 6.90
N VAL A 71 13.09 -9.81 7.92
CA VAL A 71 13.79 -9.82 9.21
C VAL A 71 14.97 -10.82 9.21
N PRO A 72 15.98 -10.61 10.06
CA PRO A 72 17.08 -11.55 10.25
C PRO A 72 16.62 -12.97 10.60
N GLY A 73 17.44 -13.99 10.29
CA GLY A 73 17.10 -15.39 10.57
C GLY A 73 17.02 -15.72 12.07
N ASP A 74 17.72 -14.93 12.88
CA ASP A 74 17.78 -14.98 14.35
C ASP A 74 16.83 -13.97 15.02
N PHE A 75 15.86 -13.40 14.29
CA PHE A 75 14.92 -12.42 14.81
C PHE A 75 14.15 -12.91 16.06
N GLY A 76 13.85 -14.21 16.13
CA GLY A 76 13.29 -14.84 17.33
C GLY A 76 12.01 -14.15 17.80
N SER A 77 12.01 -13.70 19.06
CA SER A 77 10.92 -12.96 19.69
C SER A 77 11.11 -11.44 19.66
N LYS A 78 12.08 -10.91 18.91
CA LYS A 78 12.29 -9.46 18.81
C LYS A 78 11.10 -8.77 18.14
N GLU A 79 11.07 -7.46 18.29
CA GLU A 79 10.14 -6.58 17.61
C GLU A 79 10.89 -5.68 16.63
N LEU A 80 10.22 -5.42 15.52
CA LEU A 80 10.59 -4.41 14.55
C LEU A 80 9.56 -3.29 14.69
N VAL A 81 10.00 -2.13 15.14
CA VAL A 81 9.14 -1.01 15.49
C VAL A 81 9.35 0.10 14.47
N TRP A 82 8.29 0.47 13.75
CA TRP A 82 8.26 1.66 12.91
C TRP A 82 7.77 2.84 13.73
N THR A 83 8.58 3.89 13.86
CA THR A 83 8.20 5.13 14.54
C THR A 83 8.01 6.25 13.52
N LEU A 84 6.89 6.95 13.62
CA LEU A 84 6.57 8.15 12.86
C LEU A 84 6.20 9.28 13.81
N LYS A 85 6.82 10.45 13.67
CA LYS A 85 6.49 11.66 14.42
C LYS A 85 5.90 12.70 13.48
N THR A 86 4.67 13.12 13.72
CA THR A 86 3.95 14.10 12.89
C THR A 86 3.06 14.96 13.74
N ASN A 87 2.94 16.26 13.42
CA ASN A 87 2.06 17.19 14.13
C ASN A 87 2.26 17.20 15.67
N GLY A 88 3.47 16.93 16.15
CA GLY A 88 3.78 16.86 17.58
C GLY A 88 3.40 15.54 18.27
N GLU A 89 2.89 14.55 17.54
CA GLU A 89 2.52 13.24 18.07
C GLU A 89 3.48 12.15 17.57
N THR A 90 3.72 11.16 18.42
CA THR A 90 4.49 9.95 18.09
C THR A 90 3.53 8.78 17.85
N HIS A 91 3.70 8.12 16.71
CA HIS A 91 2.95 6.93 16.33
C HIS A 91 3.92 5.75 16.13
N ARG A 92 3.49 4.56 16.54
CA ARG A 92 4.27 3.33 16.37
C ARG A 92 3.46 2.21 15.74
N ALA A 93 4.12 1.46 14.87
CA ALA A 93 3.63 0.17 14.40
C ALA A 93 4.65 -0.92 14.80
N PHE A 94 4.16 -1.97 15.44
CA PHE A 94 4.97 -3.06 15.96
C PHE A 94 4.80 -4.28 15.07
N ALA A 95 5.91 -4.89 14.66
CA ALA A 95 5.93 -6.13 13.90
C ALA A 95 6.74 -7.19 14.64
N SER A 96 6.18 -8.40 14.74
CA SER A 96 6.84 -9.56 15.33
C SER A 96 6.54 -10.83 14.52
N LEU A 97 7.17 -11.95 14.89
CA LEU A 97 6.87 -13.27 14.31
C LEU A 97 5.89 -14.10 15.17
N ALA A 98 5.14 -13.44 16.05
CA ALA A 98 4.12 -14.09 16.86
C ALA A 98 3.12 -14.84 15.96
N PRO A 99 2.71 -16.08 16.33
CA PRO A 99 1.78 -16.87 15.51
C PRO A 99 0.48 -16.15 15.15
N ASP A 100 -0.03 -15.31 16.06
CA ASP A 100 -1.28 -14.55 15.91
C ASP A 100 -1.18 -13.44 14.84
N TYR A 101 0.03 -13.05 14.44
CA TYR A 101 0.26 -12.05 13.38
C TYR A 101 0.54 -12.66 12.00
N ARG A 102 0.37 -13.97 11.85
CA ARG A 102 0.54 -14.62 10.55
C ARG A 102 -0.54 -14.15 9.59
N ILE A 103 -0.07 -13.68 8.43
CA ILE A 103 -0.92 -13.22 7.34
C ILE A 103 -0.92 -14.29 6.24
N ASP A 104 -2.10 -14.59 5.71
CA ASP A 104 -2.29 -15.43 4.52
C ASP A 104 -2.96 -14.64 3.38
N PRO A 105 -2.99 -15.16 2.15
CA PRO A 105 -3.58 -14.47 1.01
C PRO A 105 -5.07 -14.09 1.17
N GLN A 106 -5.84 -14.89 1.92
CA GLN A 106 -7.24 -14.58 2.20
C GLN A 106 -7.35 -13.39 3.15
N VAL A 107 -6.53 -13.33 4.21
CA VAL A 107 -6.45 -12.17 5.12
C VAL A 107 -6.12 -10.90 4.32
N ILE A 108 -5.11 -10.96 3.44
CA ILE A 108 -4.74 -9.82 2.59
C ILE A 108 -5.95 -9.37 1.75
N SER A 109 -6.61 -10.30 1.07
CA SER A 109 -7.77 -9.99 0.24
C SER A 109 -8.89 -9.34 1.04
N THR A 110 -9.24 -9.87 2.20
CA THR A 110 -10.36 -9.33 3.01
C THR A 110 -10.05 -7.96 3.57
N GLU A 111 -8.81 -7.73 4.01
CA GLU A 111 -8.37 -6.46 4.61
C GLU A 111 -8.35 -5.30 3.60
N VAL A 112 -8.15 -5.59 2.32
CA VAL A 112 -8.26 -4.59 1.25
C VAL A 112 -9.64 -4.54 0.59
N GLY A 113 -10.62 -5.30 1.13
CA GLY A 113 -11.95 -5.44 0.57
C GLY A 113 -11.97 -6.09 -0.82
N GLY A 114 -10.88 -6.80 -1.16
CA GLY A 114 -10.70 -7.53 -2.40
C GLY A 114 -11.86 -8.48 -2.65
N ASN A 115 -12.17 -8.68 -3.94
CA ASN A 115 -13.30 -9.48 -4.35
C ASN A 115 -14.65 -9.01 -3.77
N PHE A 116 -14.77 -7.71 -3.54
CA PHE A 116 -15.88 -7.07 -2.83
C PHE A 116 -16.16 -7.66 -1.44
N GLY A 117 -15.11 -8.06 -0.71
CA GLY A 117 -15.20 -8.61 0.64
C GLY A 117 -15.61 -10.09 0.71
N SER A 118 -15.50 -10.84 -0.39
CA SER A 118 -15.87 -12.27 -0.42
C SER A 118 -14.82 -13.16 0.26
N LEU A 119 -15.27 -14.13 1.05
CA LEU A 119 -14.45 -15.18 1.70
C LEU A 119 -14.26 -16.44 0.84
N SER A 120 -14.26 -16.30 -0.49
CA SER A 120 -14.18 -17.46 -1.40
C SER A 120 -12.93 -18.31 -1.14
N ASP A 121 -13.10 -19.63 -1.05
CA ASP A 121 -12.02 -20.60 -0.82
C ASP A 121 -10.91 -20.53 -1.88
N ALA A 122 -11.27 -20.20 -3.13
CA ALA A 122 -10.31 -20.03 -4.23
C ALA A 122 -9.26 -18.95 -3.93
N LEU A 123 -9.57 -17.96 -3.07
CA LEU A 123 -8.61 -16.91 -2.69
C LEU A 123 -7.50 -17.41 -1.77
N ARG A 124 -7.68 -18.57 -1.12
CA ARG A 124 -6.63 -19.14 -0.24
C ARG A 124 -5.42 -19.64 -1.02
N THR A 125 -5.60 -19.95 -2.30
CA THR A 125 -4.53 -20.40 -3.20
C THR A 125 -4.06 -19.29 -4.15
N ASN A 126 -4.48 -18.05 -3.91
CA ASN A 126 -4.10 -16.90 -4.75
C ASN A 126 -2.58 -16.68 -4.71
N ILE A 127 -1.98 -16.50 -5.89
CA ILE A 127 -0.57 -16.15 -6.03
C ILE A 127 -0.39 -14.67 -6.37
N PRO A 128 0.75 -14.03 -6.00
CA PRO A 128 0.99 -12.66 -6.38
C PRO A 128 1.14 -12.50 -7.90
N PRO A 129 0.73 -11.35 -8.48
CA PRO A 129 0.95 -11.09 -9.89
C PRO A 129 2.43 -10.92 -10.21
N GLU A 130 2.78 -11.17 -11.46
CA GLU A 130 4.10 -10.93 -12.02
C GLU A 130 4.19 -9.49 -12.54
N LEU A 131 5.26 -8.79 -12.19
CA LEU A 131 5.54 -7.42 -12.65
C LEU A 131 6.95 -7.34 -13.23
N LYS A 132 7.06 -6.80 -14.44
CA LYS A 132 8.33 -6.46 -15.09
C LYS A 132 8.31 -5.01 -15.53
N VAL A 133 9.29 -4.22 -15.12
CA VAL A 133 9.49 -2.86 -15.60
C VAL A 133 10.58 -2.86 -16.69
N GLU A 134 10.29 -2.28 -17.85
CA GLU A 134 11.22 -2.23 -18.99
C GLU A 134 12.27 -1.13 -18.80
N GLY A 135 13.56 -1.50 -18.82
CA GLY A 135 14.69 -0.59 -18.61
C GLY A 135 15.40 -0.86 -17.29
N GLY A 136 16.41 -0.05 -16.97
CA GLY A 136 17.15 -0.16 -15.70
C GLY A 136 16.31 0.27 -14.49
N GLU A 137 16.65 -0.29 -13.32
CA GLU A 137 16.07 0.08 -12.01
C GLU A 137 16.38 1.53 -11.63
N THR A 138 17.55 2.02 -12.04
CA THR A 138 17.95 3.43 -11.88
C THR A 138 17.89 4.15 -13.21
N ARG A 139 17.21 5.30 -13.24
CA ARG A 139 17.10 6.16 -14.43
C ARG A 139 17.49 7.58 -14.07
N ARG A 140 18.06 8.29 -15.04
CA ARG A 140 18.42 9.71 -14.92
C ARG A 140 17.77 10.47 -16.05
N ILE A 141 17.19 11.61 -15.73
CA ILE A 141 16.58 12.55 -16.67
C ILE A 141 17.05 13.96 -16.32
N ALA A 142 17.06 14.85 -17.30
CA ALA A 142 17.25 16.27 -17.04
C ALA A 142 15.98 16.87 -16.40
N VAL A 143 16.14 17.92 -15.60
CA VAL A 143 15.02 18.66 -15.01
C VAL A 143 14.08 19.15 -16.12
N GLY A 144 12.78 18.95 -15.93
CA GLY A 144 11.74 19.35 -16.89
C GLY A 144 11.66 18.50 -18.16
N LYS A 145 12.45 17.42 -18.26
CA LYS A 145 12.30 16.43 -19.34
C LYS A 145 11.47 15.25 -18.89
N PRO A 146 10.59 14.73 -19.75
CA PRO A 146 9.76 13.63 -19.35
C PRO A 146 10.51 12.28 -19.32
N LEU A 147 10.11 11.39 -18.42
CA LEU A 147 10.52 9.99 -18.34
C LEU A 147 9.35 9.07 -18.70
N THR A 148 9.55 8.23 -19.71
CA THR A 148 8.59 7.15 -19.99
C THR A 148 8.88 5.92 -19.13
N LEU A 149 7.87 5.46 -18.40
CA LEU A 149 7.87 4.18 -17.70
C LEU A 149 7.00 3.18 -18.46
N ILE A 150 7.51 1.97 -18.64
CA ILE A 150 6.78 0.86 -19.26
C ILE A 150 6.84 -0.32 -18.30
N ALA A 151 5.66 -0.83 -17.93
CA ALA A 151 5.53 -2.03 -17.12
C ALA A 151 4.68 -3.08 -17.82
N PHE A 152 5.04 -4.33 -17.58
CA PHE A 152 4.28 -5.51 -17.95
C PHE A 152 3.80 -6.18 -16.69
N ALA A 153 2.48 -6.35 -16.56
CA ALA A 153 1.86 -7.00 -15.43
C ALA A 153 1.01 -8.18 -15.91
N SER A 154 1.13 -9.31 -15.24
CA SER A 154 0.36 -10.52 -15.52
C SER A 154 -0.08 -11.16 -14.21
N ASP A 155 -1.29 -11.71 -14.21
CA ASP A 155 -1.84 -12.45 -13.08
C ASP A 155 -2.03 -13.90 -13.54
N PRO A 156 -1.12 -14.84 -13.19
CA PRO A 156 -1.09 -16.16 -13.81
C PRO A 156 -2.27 -17.05 -13.44
N ASP A 157 -2.80 -16.92 -12.21
CA ASP A 157 -4.00 -17.65 -11.78
C ASP A 157 -5.30 -16.86 -12.01
N ASN A 158 -5.19 -15.55 -12.27
CA ASN A 158 -6.31 -14.64 -12.54
C ASN A 158 -7.32 -14.64 -11.38
N LEU A 159 -6.83 -14.66 -10.14
CA LEU A 159 -7.64 -14.68 -8.93
C LEU A 159 -7.50 -13.37 -8.11
N PRO A 160 -8.62 -12.75 -7.68
CA PRO A 160 -9.96 -12.93 -8.21
C PRO A 160 -10.09 -12.38 -9.64
N ALA A 161 -10.79 -13.12 -10.50
CA ALA A 161 -11.04 -12.70 -11.86
C ALA A 161 -11.78 -11.35 -11.92
N ARG A 162 -11.44 -10.55 -12.94
CA ARG A 162 -12.03 -9.22 -13.16
C ARG A 162 -13.55 -9.32 -13.26
N ARG A 163 -14.25 -8.53 -12.44
CA ARG A 163 -15.71 -8.42 -12.47
C ARG A 163 -16.13 -6.98 -12.27
N ALA A 164 -16.97 -6.48 -13.15
CA ALA A 164 -17.70 -5.24 -12.91
C ALA A 164 -18.83 -5.55 -11.92
N ARG A 165 -18.84 -4.88 -10.77
CA ARG A 165 -20.02 -4.82 -9.90
C ARG A 165 -20.38 -3.35 -9.75
N GLY A 166 -21.57 -2.98 -10.18
CA GLY A 166 -22.11 -1.63 -10.04
C GLY A 166 -21.58 -0.64 -11.08
N GLY A 167 -22.50 0.01 -11.78
CA GLY A 167 -22.22 1.23 -12.54
C GLY A 167 -22.16 2.45 -11.63
N SER A 168 -22.02 3.63 -12.23
CA SER A 168 -22.25 4.87 -11.50
C SER A 168 -23.64 4.86 -10.85
N PRO A 169 -23.78 5.31 -9.60
CA PRO A 169 -25.09 5.53 -9.00
C PRO A 169 -25.98 6.34 -9.95
N SER A 170 -27.17 5.85 -10.26
CA SER A 170 -28.12 6.50 -11.17
C SER A 170 -29.33 7.10 -10.43
N THR A 171 -29.42 6.91 -9.12
CA THR A 171 -30.49 7.46 -8.26
C THR A 171 -29.91 8.09 -7.00
N LEU A 172 -30.66 9.02 -6.38
CA LEU A 172 -30.28 9.63 -5.11
C LEU A 172 -30.13 8.59 -3.99
N ASP A 173 -31.02 7.60 -3.94
CA ASP A 173 -30.94 6.51 -2.95
C ASP A 173 -29.65 5.69 -3.09
N GLN A 174 -29.17 5.47 -4.32
CA GLN A 174 -27.90 4.80 -4.56
C GLN A 174 -26.70 5.67 -4.15
N LEU A 175 -26.81 6.99 -4.30
CA LEU A 175 -25.76 7.94 -3.90
C LEU A 175 -25.65 8.08 -2.38
N TYR A 176 -26.78 8.07 -1.67
CA TYR A 176 -26.84 8.19 -0.21
C TYR A 176 -26.87 6.85 0.53
N ARG A 177 -26.70 5.72 -0.18
CA ARG A 177 -26.68 4.40 0.44
C ARG A 177 -25.48 4.30 1.40
N PRO A 178 -25.70 4.11 2.72
CA PRO A 178 -24.59 4.00 3.65
C PRO A 178 -23.78 2.73 3.36
N PRO A 179 -22.46 2.73 3.65
CA PRO A 179 -21.64 1.53 3.57
C PRO A 179 -22.21 0.41 4.44
N SER A 180 -22.32 -0.80 3.90
CA SER A 180 -22.81 -1.98 4.63
C SER A 180 -21.71 -2.96 5.04
N SER A 181 -20.46 -2.67 4.67
CA SER A 181 -19.28 -3.50 4.95
C SER A 181 -18.36 -2.77 5.91
N ILE A 182 -17.77 -3.49 6.86
CA ILE A 182 -16.79 -2.97 7.82
C ILE A 182 -15.51 -2.52 7.08
N VAL A 183 -15.14 -3.26 6.04
CA VAL A 183 -14.02 -2.93 5.15
C VAL A 183 -14.55 -2.31 3.86
N ALA A 184 -13.91 -1.23 3.41
CA ALA A 184 -14.18 -0.64 2.11
C ALA A 184 -14.00 -1.71 1.02
N ILE A 185 -15.07 -2.04 0.31
CA ILE A 185 -15.03 -3.03 -0.76
C ILE A 185 -14.16 -2.52 -1.91
N SER A 186 -13.54 -3.44 -2.65
CA SER A 186 -12.74 -3.14 -3.85
C SER A 186 -13.07 -4.12 -4.96
N GLY A 187 -13.08 -3.61 -6.20
CA GLY A 187 -13.29 -4.42 -7.39
C GLY A 187 -12.18 -5.45 -7.61
N PRO A 188 -12.51 -6.70 -7.98
CA PRO A 188 -11.53 -7.76 -8.25
C PRO A 188 -10.88 -7.60 -9.62
N GLY A 189 -9.61 -8.02 -9.72
CA GLY A 189 -8.86 -8.08 -10.97
C GLY A 189 -7.52 -7.36 -10.88
N LEU A 190 -6.64 -7.66 -11.84
CA LEU A 190 -5.33 -7.05 -11.96
C LEU A 190 -5.45 -5.55 -12.29
N ARG A 191 -4.72 -4.73 -11.52
CA ARG A 191 -4.60 -3.28 -11.70
C ARG A 191 -3.17 -2.84 -11.47
N LEU A 192 -2.73 -1.78 -12.15
CA LEU A 192 -1.40 -1.21 -12.01
C LEU A 192 -1.49 0.30 -11.84
N SER A 193 -0.70 0.84 -10.91
CA SER A 193 -0.49 2.28 -10.76
C SER A 193 0.91 2.57 -10.24
N TRP A 194 1.43 3.72 -10.67
CA TRP A 194 2.69 4.27 -10.17
C TRP A 194 2.42 5.21 -9.00
N ILE A 195 3.30 5.18 -8.01
CA ILE A 195 3.25 6.07 -6.84
C ILE A 195 4.62 6.67 -6.56
N VAL A 196 4.62 7.80 -5.86
CA VAL A 196 5.81 8.30 -5.19
C VAL A 196 5.95 7.56 -3.88
N TYR A 197 6.96 6.70 -3.81
CA TYR A 197 7.26 5.95 -2.59
C TYR A 197 8.18 6.75 -1.64
N ARG A 198 9.15 7.46 -2.23
CA ARG A 198 10.12 8.32 -1.53
C ARG A 198 10.35 9.62 -2.28
N GLY A 199 10.68 10.66 -1.51
CA GLY A 199 10.90 12.02 -2.00
C GLY A 199 9.61 12.87 -2.07
N PRO A 200 9.75 14.17 -2.35
CA PRO A 200 8.63 15.11 -2.33
C PRO A 200 7.73 14.93 -3.55
N VAL A 201 6.46 14.60 -3.33
CA VAL A 201 5.49 14.35 -4.42
C VAL A 201 5.28 15.56 -5.33
N ARG A 202 5.45 16.79 -4.81
CA ARG A 202 5.25 18.03 -5.57
C ARG A 202 6.12 18.17 -6.83
N ASN A 203 7.21 17.40 -6.92
CA ASN A 203 8.12 17.41 -8.06
C ASN A 203 7.79 16.31 -9.08
N VAL A 204 6.75 15.50 -8.82
CA VAL A 204 6.39 14.34 -9.62
C VAL A 204 4.95 14.45 -10.12
N GLY A 205 4.74 14.24 -11.42
CA GLY A 205 3.42 14.20 -12.05
C GLY A 205 3.32 12.99 -12.98
N PHE A 206 2.15 12.35 -13.03
CA PHE A 206 1.97 11.17 -13.89
C PHE A 206 0.94 11.46 -14.98
N GLU A 207 1.29 11.13 -16.23
CA GLU A 207 0.41 11.23 -17.39
C GLU A 207 0.30 9.87 -18.13
N PRO A 208 -0.89 9.23 -18.15
CA PRO A 208 -2.13 9.69 -17.54
C PRO A 208 -2.09 9.68 -16.01
N GLU A 209 -3.04 10.38 -15.39
CA GLU A 209 -3.23 10.34 -13.93
C GLU A 209 -3.38 8.89 -13.45
N GLN A 210 -2.68 8.55 -12.37
CA GLN A 210 -2.70 7.20 -11.80
C GLN A 210 -3.89 7.03 -10.85
N MET A 211 -4.44 5.82 -10.78
CA MET A 211 -5.50 5.54 -9.81
C MET A 211 -4.91 5.60 -8.39
N LYS A 212 -5.73 6.03 -7.43
CA LYS A 212 -5.32 6.05 -6.02
C LYS A 212 -5.00 4.64 -5.53
N THR A 213 -3.89 4.50 -4.82
CA THR A 213 -3.46 3.23 -4.21
C THR A 213 -3.83 3.13 -2.73
N TRP A 214 -4.56 4.12 -2.21
CA TRP A 214 -5.07 4.17 -0.84
C TRP A 214 -6.60 4.12 -0.82
N THR A 215 -7.16 3.73 0.32
CA THR A 215 -8.60 3.51 0.49
C THR A 215 -9.40 4.82 0.56
N ASP A 216 -9.68 5.41 -0.60
CA ASP A 216 -10.63 6.52 -0.78
C ASP A 216 -11.98 6.00 -1.32
N THR A 217 -13.05 6.19 -0.55
CA THR A 217 -14.40 5.68 -0.87
C THR A 217 -15.33 6.73 -1.46
N ARG A 218 -14.87 7.99 -1.59
CA ARG A 218 -15.70 9.07 -2.17
C ARG A 218 -16.02 8.76 -3.62
N VAL A 219 -17.26 8.99 -4.04
CA VAL A 219 -17.70 8.75 -5.42
C VAL A 219 -16.82 9.52 -6.41
N TYR A 220 -16.43 8.89 -7.51
CA TYR A 220 -15.55 9.45 -8.54
C TYR A 220 -14.13 9.80 -8.08
N ALA A 221 -13.64 9.21 -6.99
CA ALA A 221 -12.32 9.52 -6.44
C ALA A 221 -11.12 8.96 -7.24
N ASN A 222 -11.32 8.39 -8.45
CA ASN A 222 -10.30 7.63 -9.20
C ASN A 222 -9.63 6.55 -8.32
N SER A 223 -10.44 5.84 -7.53
CA SER A 223 -9.98 4.89 -6.51
C SER A 223 -10.63 3.52 -6.74
N PRO A 224 -9.87 2.42 -6.59
CA PRO A 224 -10.43 1.08 -6.59
C PRO A 224 -11.39 0.77 -5.43
N TRP A 225 -11.52 1.70 -4.47
CA TRP A 225 -12.44 1.69 -3.34
C TRP A 225 -13.65 2.62 -3.53
N SER A 226 -13.72 3.31 -4.67
CA SER A 226 -14.80 4.26 -4.99
C SER A 226 -15.71 3.76 -6.10
N PRO A 227 -17.02 4.05 -6.04
CA PRO A 227 -17.89 3.94 -7.19
C PRO A 227 -17.66 5.11 -8.17
N PRO A 228 -17.82 4.89 -9.49
CA PRO A 228 -17.95 3.60 -10.16
C PRO A 228 -16.66 2.78 -10.04
N TRP A 229 -16.81 1.46 -9.87
CA TRP A 229 -15.71 0.50 -9.68
C TRP A 229 -14.97 0.24 -11.01
N ILE A 230 -14.31 1.27 -11.53
CA ILE A 230 -13.64 1.24 -12.83
C ILE A 230 -12.29 0.55 -12.63
N ILE A 231 -12.18 -0.65 -13.19
CA ILE A 231 -10.91 -1.35 -13.34
C ILE A 231 -10.46 -1.10 -14.78
N PRO A 232 -9.26 -0.56 -15.04
CA PRO A 232 -8.82 -0.32 -16.41
C PRO A 232 -8.80 -1.63 -17.22
N GLY A 233 -8.85 -1.51 -18.55
CA GLY A 233 -8.87 -2.66 -19.45
C GLY A 233 -7.68 -3.62 -19.26
N ASN A 234 -7.77 -4.84 -19.81
CA ASN A 234 -6.78 -5.92 -19.67
C ASN A 234 -5.49 -5.65 -20.48
N SER A 235 -4.95 -4.44 -20.43
CA SER A 235 -3.65 -4.19 -21.02
C SER A 235 -2.58 -4.87 -20.17
N ARG A 236 -1.83 -5.79 -20.78
CA ARG A 236 -0.62 -6.36 -20.17
C ARG A 236 0.56 -5.40 -20.26
N ARG A 237 0.44 -4.28 -20.99
CA ARG A 237 1.48 -3.26 -21.16
C ARG A 237 0.95 -1.91 -20.72
N TRP A 238 1.63 -1.30 -19.77
CA TRP A 238 1.28 -0.01 -19.20
C TRP A 238 2.38 0.96 -19.55
N LYS A 239 2.07 1.98 -20.35
CA LYS A 239 2.98 3.06 -20.72
C LYS A 239 2.51 4.33 -20.02
N MET A 240 3.43 5.02 -19.35
CA MET A 240 3.18 6.29 -18.69
C MET A 240 4.31 7.27 -19.04
N GLY A 241 3.96 8.52 -19.31
CA GLY A 241 4.88 9.65 -19.38
C GLY A 241 4.79 10.44 -18.08
N HIS A 242 5.94 10.82 -17.53
CA HIS A 242 6.08 11.76 -16.43
C HIS A 242 6.92 12.90 -16.94
#